data_AF-A0A662GR95-F1
#
_entry.id   AF-A0A662GR95-F1
#
_cell.length_a   1.000
_cell.length_b   1.000
_cell.length_c   1.000
_cell.angle_alpha   90.00
_cell.angle_beta   90.00
_cell.angle_gamma   90.00
#
_symmetry.space_group_name_H-M   'P 1'
#
loop_
_entity.id
_entity.type
_entity.pdbx_description
1 polymer ?
#
loop_
_entity_poly.entity_id
_entity_poly.type
_entity_poly.pdbx_seq_one_letter_code
_entity_poly.pdbx_strand_id
1 'polypeptide(L)'
;MINYYVEVFRAKNICSVYPQVLEFVLTRGVAYSLIVDLAKPAILKEDVVDEELSIIGVDLDLELHEKYKNFIFGDGKSGSDKIKKRLQLFRKGKYALAISSFGQLNFIMRALPVVNKKTWLYNRLICLAINPRHKKISHIHFSNKPVPPCLVMLDFKLRGKYLDLISVWRLDYIDTRAYGNWIALAMLLREICLKTRYEPGHLTIIANKALIQDKSSTKFLLERLKSMPLID
;
A
#
# COMPACT_ATOMS: atom_id res chain seq x y z
N MET A 1 11.94 22.01 -17.66
CA MET A 1 12.59 21.63 -16.38
C MET A 1 11.66 20.67 -15.65
N ILE A 2 12.07 19.43 -15.39
CA ILE A 2 11.30 18.51 -14.54
C ILE A 2 11.67 18.87 -13.10
N ASN A 3 10.77 19.53 -12.37
CA ASN A 3 11.03 19.82 -10.96
C ASN A 3 10.91 18.52 -10.16
N TYR A 4 12.02 18.09 -9.58
CA TYR A 4 12.08 16.94 -8.68
C TYR A 4 11.62 17.38 -7.29
N TYR A 5 10.46 16.90 -6.85
CA TYR A 5 9.93 17.18 -5.52
C TYR A 5 9.86 15.89 -4.71
N VAL A 6 10.51 15.87 -3.55
CA VAL A 6 10.24 14.88 -2.51
C VAL A 6 9.09 15.43 -1.68
N GLU A 7 7.91 14.85 -1.81
CA GLU A 7 6.73 15.28 -1.06
C GLU A 7 6.38 14.25 0.01
N VAL A 8 6.09 14.73 1.22
CA VAL A 8 5.78 13.88 2.38
C VAL A 8 4.41 14.23 2.91
N PHE A 9 3.46 13.31 2.74
CA PHE A 9 2.13 13.41 3.32
C PHE A 9 2.06 12.61 4.61
N ARG A 10 1.51 13.20 5.67
CA ARG A 10 1.27 12.53 6.95
C ARG A 10 -0.19 12.61 7.30
N ALA A 11 -0.76 11.49 7.72
CA ALA A 11 -2.13 11.47 8.22
C ALA A 11 -2.36 10.32 9.19
N LYS A 12 -3.52 10.34 9.83
CA LYS A 12 -3.94 9.25 10.71
C LYS A 12 -4.35 8.01 9.91
N ASN A 13 -5.13 8.19 8.86
CA ASN A 13 -5.75 7.11 8.10
C ASN A 13 -5.68 7.31 6.58
N ILE A 14 -6.00 6.25 5.82
CA ILE A 14 -5.88 6.22 4.36
C ILE A 14 -6.82 7.25 3.71
N CYS A 15 -8.07 7.32 4.16
CA CYS A 15 -9.11 8.15 3.53
C CYS A 15 -8.81 9.65 3.62
N SER A 16 -8.20 10.12 4.72
CA SER A 16 -7.86 11.53 4.91
C SER A 16 -6.70 12.01 4.02
N VAL A 17 -5.74 11.14 3.72
CA VAL A 17 -4.54 11.51 2.94
C VAL A 17 -4.69 11.25 1.45
N TYR A 18 -5.48 10.24 1.07
CA TYR A 18 -5.58 9.83 -0.32
C TYR A 18 -6.04 10.95 -1.28
N PRO A 19 -7.08 11.75 -0.98
CA PRO A 19 -7.49 12.85 -1.84
C PRO A 19 -6.39 13.91 -2.03
N GLN A 20 -5.62 14.20 -0.99
CA GLN A 20 -4.51 15.18 -1.03
C GLN A 20 -3.38 14.69 -1.95
N VAL A 21 -3.01 13.42 -1.82
CA VAL A 21 -2.01 12.78 -2.68
C VAL A 21 -2.50 12.71 -4.13
N LEU A 22 -3.77 12.38 -4.34
CA LEU A 22 -4.38 12.31 -5.66
C LEU A 22 -4.36 13.68 -6.36
N GLU A 23 -4.77 14.74 -5.65
CA GLU A 23 -4.74 16.12 -6.13
C GLU A 23 -3.32 16.59 -6.45
N PHE A 24 -2.36 16.31 -5.58
CA PHE A 24 -0.96 16.68 -5.77
C PHE A 24 -0.40 16.07 -7.06
N VAL A 25 -0.56 14.75 -7.25
CA VAL A 25 -0.05 14.07 -8.44
C VAL A 25 -0.83 14.45 -9.69
N LEU A 26 -2.14 14.69 -9.60
CA LEU A 26 -2.96 15.18 -10.70
C LEU A 26 -2.48 16.55 -11.21
N THR A 27 -2.19 17.48 -10.29
CA THR A 27 -1.75 18.85 -10.60
C THR A 27 -0.35 18.87 -11.20
N ARG A 28 0.55 18.03 -10.68
CA ARG A 28 1.97 17.99 -11.10
C ARG A 28 2.23 17.04 -12.28
N GLY A 29 1.32 16.12 -12.57
CA GLY A 29 1.43 15.10 -13.59
C GLY A 29 2.27 13.88 -13.19
N VAL A 30 3.47 14.10 -12.64
CA VAL A 30 4.35 13.05 -12.10
C VAL A 30 5.03 13.57 -10.83
N ALA A 31 5.07 12.74 -9.79
CA ALA A 31 5.87 12.99 -8.59
C ALA A 31 7.01 11.97 -8.50
N TYR A 32 8.23 12.47 -8.39
CA TYR A 32 9.44 11.66 -8.23
C TYR A 32 9.82 11.61 -6.75
N SER A 33 9.57 10.49 -6.09
CA SER A 33 9.67 10.30 -4.63
C SER A 33 8.52 10.93 -3.85
N LEU A 34 7.40 10.21 -3.80
CA LEU A 34 6.26 10.49 -2.94
C LEU A 34 6.35 9.61 -1.69
N ILE A 35 6.24 10.22 -0.50
CA ILE A 35 6.16 9.52 0.78
C ILE A 35 4.80 9.77 1.41
N VAL A 36 4.13 8.70 1.83
CA VAL A 36 2.88 8.76 2.62
C VAL A 36 3.13 8.03 3.91
N ASP A 37 2.95 8.70 5.05
CA ASP A 37 3.07 8.11 6.38
C ASP A 37 1.72 8.11 7.10
N LEU A 38 1.24 6.91 7.43
CA LEU A 38 -0.04 6.67 8.09
C LEU A 38 0.22 6.25 9.53
N ALA A 39 -0.19 7.07 10.50
CA ALA A 39 0.13 6.82 11.91
C ALA A 39 -0.65 5.65 12.52
N LYS A 40 -1.88 5.39 12.05
CA LYS A 40 -2.73 4.30 12.56
C LYS A 40 -3.50 3.63 11.42
N PRO A 41 -2.80 2.92 10.51
CA PRO A 41 -3.40 2.33 9.32
C PRO A 41 -4.30 1.13 9.65
N ALA A 42 -4.09 0.47 10.79
CA ALA A 42 -4.77 -0.76 11.17
C ALA A 42 -5.10 -0.81 12.66
N ILE A 43 -6.13 -1.58 12.99
CA ILE A 43 -6.60 -1.87 14.33
C ILE A 43 -6.71 -3.38 14.53
N LEU A 44 -6.35 -3.87 15.71
CA LEU A 44 -6.40 -5.31 16.01
C LEU A 44 -7.80 -5.86 16.22
N LYS A 45 -8.80 -4.99 16.45
CA LYS A 45 -10.21 -5.39 16.56
C LYS A 45 -10.65 -6.16 15.32
N GLU A 46 -11.60 -7.08 15.50
CA GLU A 46 -12.17 -7.88 14.42
C GLU A 46 -13.32 -7.18 13.67
N ASP A 47 -13.45 -5.87 13.88
CA ASP A 47 -14.43 -5.03 13.20
C ASP A 47 -14.27 -5.18 11.67
N VAL A 48 -15.31 -5.72 11.05
CA VAL A 48 -15.43 -5.78 9.59
C VAL A 48 -15.79 -4.39 9.11
N VAL A 49 -14.91 -3.81 8.30
CA VAL A 49 -15.03 -2.44 7.80
C VAL A 49 -15.76 -2.41 6.47
N ASP A 50 -15.53 -3.43 5.64
CA ASP A 50 -16.26 -3.65 4.39
C ASP A 50 -16.41 -5.17 4.20
N GLU A 51 -17.65 -5.67 4.26
CA GLU A 51 -17.97 -7.10 4.13
C GLU A 51 -17.72 -7.61 2.69
N GLU A 52 -18.11 -6.84 1.68
CA GLU A 52 -17.99 -7.17 0.26
C GLU A 52 -16.54 -7.44 -0.14
N LEU A 53 -15.63 -6.60 0.34
CA LEU A 53 -14.19 -6.68 0.09
C LEU A 53 -13.45 -7.50 1.16
N SER A 54 -14.17 -7.91 2.22
CA SER A 54 -13.63 -8.58 3.40
C SER A 54 -12.45 -7.79 4.00
N ILE A 55 -12.63 -6.47 4.17
CA ILE A 55 -11.65 -5.59 4.81
C ILE A 55 -11.94 -5.59 6.31
N ILE A 56 -10.95 -5.97 7.10
CA ILE A 56 -11.09 -6.15 8.55
C ILE A 56 -9.97 -5.36 9.24
N GLY A 57 -10.35 -4.57 10.24
CA GLY A 57 -9.42 -3.86 11.12
C GLY A 57 -8.47 -2.89 10.40
N VAL A 58 -8.97 -2.17 9.39
CA VAL A 58 -8.28 -1.03 8.76
C VAL A 58 -8.98 0.26 9.21
N ASP A 59 -8.23 1.30 9.58
CA ASP A 59 -8.83 2.61 9.91
C ASP A 59 -9.23 3.29 8.59
N LEU A 60 -10.52 3.22 8.25
CA LEU A 60 -11.10 3.83 7.07
C LEU A 60 -12.29 4.71 7.48
N ASP A 61 -12.34 5.90 6.89
CA ASP A 61 -13.57 6.69 6.85
C ASP A 61 -14.53 6.00 5.88
N LEU A 62 -15.67 5.52 6.38
CA LEU A 62 -16.62 4.72 5.62
C LEU A 62 -17.24 5.51 4.46
N GLU A 63 -17.55 6.79 4.67
CA GLU A 63 -18.17 7.63 3.64
C GLU A 63 -17.21 7.85 2.45
N LEU A 64 -15.96 8.23 2.73
CA LEU A 64 -14.94 8.37 1.70
C LEU A 64 -14.58 7.03 1.04
N HIS A 65 -14.60 5.94 1.83
CA HIS A 65 -14.39 4.60 1.30
C HIS A 65 -15.47 4.22 0.29
N GLU A 66 -16.75 4.42 0.63
CA GLU A 66 -17.88 4.18 -0.27
C GLU A 66 -17.82 5.07 -1.52
N LYS A 67 -17.46 6.35 -1.37
CA LYS A 67 -17.26 7.25 -2.51
C LYS A 67 -16.23 6.69 -3.50
N TYR A 68 -15.08 6.21 -3.02
CA TYR A 68 -14.08 5.55 -3.88
C TYR A 68 -14.60 4.23 -4.45
N LYS A 69 -15.17 3.36 -3.60
CA LYS A 69 -15.61 2.00 -3.95
C LYS A 69 -16.61 2.02 -5.11
N ASN A 70 -17.58 2.93 -5.03
CA ASN A 70 -18.68 3.04 -5.99
C ASN A 70 -18.34 3.90 -7.22
N PHE A 71 -17.13 4.48 -7.27
CA PHE A 71 -16.69 5.24 -8.44
C PHE A 71 -16.39 4.31 -9.63
N ILE A 72 -16.92 4.64 -10.81
CA ILE A 72 -16.64 3.92 -12.06
C ILE A 72 -15.53 4.64 -12.82
N PHE A 73 -14.43 3.93 -13.06
CA PHE A 73 -13.28 4.46 -13.79
C PHE A 73 -13.51 4.44 -15.30
N GLY A 74 -12.70 5.17 -16.05
CA GLY A 74 -12.77 5.24 -17.53
C GLY A 74 -12.61 3.89 -18.25
N ASP A 75 -12.09 2.84 -17.57
CA ASP A 75 -12.03 1.47 -18.09
C ASP A 75 -13.26 0.61 -17.73
N GLY A 76 -14.35 1.24 -17.24
CA GLY A 76 -15.62 0.61 -16.87
C GLY A 76 -15.59 -0.17 -15.55
N LYS A 77 -14.45 -0.21 -14.85
CA LYS A 77 -14.30 -0.95 -13.59
C LYS A 77 -14.61 -0.05 -12.41
N SER A 78 -15.26 -0.61 -11.41
CA SER A 78 -15.54 0.07 -10.15
C SER A 78 -14.29 0.22 -9.28
N GLY A 79 -14.32 1.13 -8.30
CA GLY A 79 -13.34 1.19 -7.23
C GLY A 79 -13.26 -0.12 -6.44
N SER A 80 -14.40 -0.78 -6.20
CA SER A 80 -14.47 -2.13 -5.62
C SER A 80 -13.61 -3.11 -6.41
N ASP A 81 -13.75 -3.17 -7.75
CA ASP A 81 -12.94 -4.04 -8.61
C ASP A 81 -11.44 -3.74 -8.49
N LYS A 82 -11.07 -2.45 -8.42
CA LYS A 82 -9.67 -2.05 -8.25
C LYS A 82 -9.13 -2.54 -6.91
N ILE A 83 -9.85 -2.28 -5.81
CA ILE A 83 -9.45 -2.68 -4.45
C ILE A 83 -9.35 -4.21 -4.36
N LYS A 84 -10.39 -4.94 -4.76
CA LYS A 84 -10.43 -6.41 -4.78
C LYS A 84 -9.24 -6.99 -5.52
N LYS A 85 -8.91 -6.44 -6.69
CA LYS A 85 -7.74 -6.87 -7.47
C LYS A 85 -6.42 -6.60 -6.74
N ARG A 86 -6.31 -5.57 -5.88
CA ARG A 86 -5.10 -5.31 -5.08
C ARG A 86 -5.02 -6.27 -3.89
N LEU A 87 -6.11 -6.44 -3.15
CA LEU A 87 -6.21 -7.40 -2.04
C LEU A 87 -5.81 -8.81 -2.48
N GLN A 88 -6.29 -9.26 -3.65
CA GLN A 88 -5.90 -10.56 -4.21
C GLN A 88 -4.40 -10.69 -4.49
N LEU A 89 -3.73 -9.61 -4.94
CA LEU A 89 -2.28 -9.66 -5.19
C LEU A 89 -1.46 -9.90 -3.91
N PHE A 90 -1.91 -9.33 -2.79
CA PHE A 90 -1.27 -9.47 -1.48
C PHE A 90 -1.66 -10.74 -0.74
N ARG A 91 -2.89 -11.23 -0.91
CA ARG A 91 -3.36 -12.49 -0.28
C ARG A 91 -2.81 -13.73 -0.97
N LYS A 92 -2.89 -13.80 -2.30
CA LYS A 92 -2.57 -15.03 -3.06
C LYS A 92 -1.86 -14.80 -4.40
N GLY A 93 -1.64 -13.55 -4.79
CA GLY A 93 -1.06 -13.22 -6.09
C GLY A 93 0.45 -13.00 -6.03
N LYS A 94 0.96 -12.25 -7.03
CA LYS A 94 2.39 -12.07 -7.23
C LYS A 94 3.13 -11.44 -6.04
N TYR A 95 2.49 -10.58 -5.25
CA TYR A 95 3.13 -9.96 -4.09
C TYR A 95 3.17 -10.94 -2.92
N ALA A 96 2.10 -11.67 -2.67
CA ALA A 96 2.06 -12.77 -1.69
C ALA A 96 3.19 -13.78 -1.95
N LEU A 97 3.32 -14.22 -3.21
CA LEU A 97 4.37 -15.14 -3.64
C LEU A 97 5.76 -14.55 -3.45
N ALA A 98 5.97 -13.29 -3.82
CA ALA A 98 7.28 -12.66 -3.75
C ALA A 98 7.77 -12.50 -2.29
N ILE A 99 6.92 -12.01 -1.38
CA ILE A 99 7.29 -11.82 0.02
C ILE A 99 7.38 -13.14 0.80
N SER A 100 6.72 -14.20 0.33
CA SER A 100 6.82 -15.53 0.94
C SER A 100 7.98 -16.36 0.37
N SER A 101 8.50 -15.99 -0.80
CA SER A 101 9.63 -16.68 -1.45
C SER A 101 10.85 -16.71 -0.54
N PHE A 102 11.61 -17.80 -0.59
CA PHE A 102 12.76 -18.07 0.28
C PHE A 102 12.44 -17.99 1.78
N GLY A 103 11.16 -18.10 2.17
CA GLY A 103 10.73 -18.06 3.56
C GLY A 103 10.91 -16.71 4.23
N GLN A 104 11.02 -15.60 3.48
CA GLN A 104 11.30 -14.26 4.02
C GLN A 104 10.23 -13.83 5.04
N LEU A 105 8.94 -13.88 4.68
CA LEU A 105 7.87 -13.54 5.61
C LEU A 105 7.88 -14.48 6.85
N ASN A 106 8.06 -15.79 6.64
CA ASN A 106 8.18 -16.76 7.74
C ASN A 106 9.40 -16.50 8.66
N PHE A 107 10.49 -15.96 8.12
CA PHE A 107 11.63 -15.51 8.92
C PHE A 107 11.22 -14.32 9.80
N ILE A 108 10.54 -13.31 9.25
CA ILE A 108 10.04 -12.15 10.02
C ILE A 108 9.12 -12.61 11.15
N MET A 109 8.14 -13.47 10.85
CA MET A 109 7.20 -14.01 11.84
C MET A 109 7.90 -14.72 13.00
N ARG A 110 9.00 -15.43 12.72
CA ARG A 110 9.79 -16.14 13.75
C ARG A 110 10.80 -15.25 14.47
N ALA A 111 11.27 -14.19 13.82
CA ALA A 111 12.23 -13.26 14.38
C ALA A 111 11.58 -12.30 15.38
N LEU A 112 10.38 -11.80 15.07
CA LEU A 112 9.65 -10.81 15.88
C LEU A 112 9.50 -11.20 17.38
N PRO A 113 9.17 -12.45 17.75
CA PRO A 113 9.07 -12.83 19.17
C PRO A 113 10.40 -12.88 19.94
N VAL A 114 11.54 -12.97 19.25
CA VAL A 114 12.87 -13.16 19.87
C VAL A 114 13.83 -12.00 19.61
N VAL A 115 13.40 -11.00 18.86
CA VAL A 115 14.20 -9.84 18.42
C VAL A 115 14.82 -9.07 19.60
N ASN A 116 14.10 -8.94 20.73
CA ASN A 116 14.61 -8.31 21.96
C ASN A 116 15.77 -9.09 22.59
N LYS A 117 15.88 -10.39 22.33
CA LYS A 117 16.99 -11.24 22.79
C LYS A 117 18.16 -11.27 21.80
N LYS A 118 17.95 -10.83 20.56
CA LYS A 118 18.90 -10.92 19.46
C LYS A 118 18.86 -9.63 18.63
N THR A 119 19.49 -8.59 19.17
CA THR A 119 19.42 -7.22 18.64
C THR A 119 19.84 -7.09 17.17
N TRP A 120 20.73 -7.96 16.68
CA TRP A 120 21.12 -8.00 15.26
C TRP A 120 19.95 -8.28 14.29
N LEU A 121 18.83 -8.83 14.78
CA LEU A 121 17.63 -9.07 13.97
C LEU A 121 16.86 -7.79 13.63
N TYR A 122 16.98 -6.71 14.42
CA TYR A 122 16.22 -5.47 14.24
C TYR A 122 16.35 -4.88 12.84
N ASN A 123 17.53 -5.00 12.23
CA ASN A 123 17.83 -4.43 10.91
C ASN A 123 17.69 -5.44 9.76
N ARG A 124 17.02 -6.57 9.99
CA ARG A 124 16.91 -7.68 9.01
C ARG A 124 15.48 -8.14 8.74
N LEU A 125 14.48 -7.44 9.27
CA LEU A 125 13.07 -7.77 9.08
C LEU A 125 12.58 -7.24 7.72
N ILE A 126 13.12 -7.79 6.63
CA ILE A 126 12.93 -7.28 5.26
C ILE A 126 12.45 -8.40 4.34
N CYS A 127 11.47 -8.09 3.49
CA CYS A 127 11.06 -8.91 2.36
C CYS A 127 11.36 -8.17 1.05
N LEU A 128 12.07 -8.84 0.14
CA LEU A 128 12.34 -8.34 -1.22
C LEU A 128 11.30 -8.93 -2.18
N ALA A 129 10.64 -8.05 -2.93
CA ALA A 129 9.64 -8.42 -3.93
C ALA A 129 10.25 -8.64 -5.33
N ILE A 130 11.53 -8.28 -5.52
CA ILE A 130 12.26 -8.47 -6.77
C ILE A 130 13.40 -9.46 -6.51
N ASN A 131 13.45 -10.52 -7.30
CA ASN A 131 14.55 -11.46 -7.32
C ASN A 131 15.26 -11.40 -8.70
N PRO A 132 16.50 -10.88 -8.78
CA PRO A 132 17.22 -10.75 -10.04
C PRO A 132 17.59 -12.11 -10.65
N ARG A 133 17.65 -13.18 -9.85
CA ARG A 133 17.91 -14.55 -10.33
C ARG A 133 16.67 -15.25 -10.87
N HIS A 134 15.49 -14.67 -10.70
CA HIS A 134 14.27 -15.25 -11.26
C HIS A 134 14.30 -15.11 -12.78
N LYS A 135 14.25 -16.22 -13.54
CA LYS A 135 14.39 -16.25 -15.02
C LYS A 135 13.54 -15.22 -15.77
N LYS A 136 12.33 -14.95 -15.27
CA LYS A 136 11.46 -13.92 -15.85
C LYS A 136 12.06 -12.51 -15.73
N ILE A 137 12.72 -12.18 -14.62
CA ILE A 137 13.22 -10.82 -14.32
C ILE A 137 14.71 -10.67 -14.67
N SER A 138 15.46 -11.75 -14.91
CA SER A 138 16.90 -11.70 -15.23
C SER A 138 17.24 -10.94 -16.51
N HIS A 139 16.26 -10.72 -17.39
CA HIS A 139 16.44 -10.02 -18.67
C HIS A 139 15.69 -8.69 -18.77
N ILE A 140 15.27 -8.07 -17.67
CA ILE A 140 14.55 -6.78 -17.69
C ILE A 140 15.33 -5.64 -18.38
N HIS A 141 16.64 -5.79 -18.50
CA HIS A 141 17.52 -4.84 -19.19
C HIS A 141 17.65 -5.11 -20.69
N PHE A 142 17.24 -6.30 -21.15
CA PHE A 142 17.37 -6.76 -22.54
C PHE A 142 16.03 -6.79 -23.30
N SER A 143 14.91 -6.58 -22.61
CA SER A 143 13.58 -6.57 -23.24
C SER A 143 12.61 -5.67 -22.47
N ASN A 144 11.63 -5.12 -23.19
CA ASN A 144 10.50 -4.38 -22.60
C ASN A 144 9.53 -5.29 -21.80
N LYS A 145 9.75 -6.62 -21.85
CA LYS A 145 9.00 -7.61 -21.06
C LYS A 145 9.93 -8.67 -20.45
N PRO A 146 9.57 -9.19 -19.27
CA PRO A 146 8.39 -8.82 -18.48
C PRO A 146 8.61 -7.53 -17.68
N VAL A 147 7.51 -6.82 -17.42
CA VAL A 147 7.56 -5.60 -16.61
C VAL A 147 7.88 -5.98 -15.14
N PRO A 148 8.95 -5.44 -14.54
CA PRO A 148 9.31 -5.75 -13.17
C PRO A 148 8.20 -5.28 -12.20
N PRO A 149 8.01 -5.98 -11.06
CA PRO A 149 7.07 -5.60 -10.02
C PRO A 149 7.16 -4.11 -9.63
N CYS A 150 6.01 -3.53 -9.27
CA CYS A 150 5.95 -2.17 -8.77
C CYS A 150 6.46 -2.11 -7.33
N LEU A 151 5.97 -3.00 -6.46
CA LEU A 151 6.51 -3.21 -5.12
C LEU A 151 7.93 -3.80 -5.23
N VAL A 152 8.87 -3.21 -4.51
CA VAL A 152 10.28 -3.61 -4.48
C VAL A 152 10.63 -4.26 -3.15
N MET A 153 10.17 -3.68 -2.04
CA MET A 153 10.57 -4.08 -0.70
C MET A 153 9.47 -3.81 0.31
N LEU A 154 9.37 -4.67 1.32
CA LEU A 154 8.74 -4.39 2.61
C LEU A 154 9.80 -4.46 3.70
N ASP A 155 9.84 -3.48 4.57
CA ASP A 155 10.76 -3.39 5.70
C ASP A 155 9.97 -3.13 6.97
N PHE A 156 10.16 -3.96 7.99
CA PHE A 156 9.42 -3.93 9.24
C PHE A 156 10.31 -3.36 10.34
N LYS A 157 9.82 -2.33 11.03
CA LYS A 157 10.56 -1.67 12.10
C LYS A 157 9.83 -1.82 13.42
N LEU A 158 10.58 -2.12 14.47
CA LEU A 158 10.04 -2.21 15.81
C LEU A 158 10.27 -0.90 16.55
N ARG A 159 9.22 -0.46 17.25
CA ARG A 159 9.24 0.72 18.11
C ARG A 159 8.48 0.40 19.40
N GLY A 160 9.19 -0.20 20.35
CA GLY A 160 8.59 -0.73 21.58
C GLY A 160 7.59 -1.84 21.26
N LYS A 161 6.33 -1.66 21.63
CA LYS A 161 5.23 -2.61 21.32
C LYS A 161 4.66 -2.46 19.91
N TYR A 162 5.07 -1.44 19.17
CA TYR A 162 4.56 -1.15 17.83
C TYR A 162 5.43 -1.78 16.76
N LEU A 163 4.78 -2.36 15.75
CA LEU A 163 5.39 -2.78 14.50
C LEU A 163 5.00 -1.81 13.40
N ASP A 164 5.98 -1.12 12.85
CA ASP A 164 5.81 -0.24 11.69
C ASP A 164 6.13 -1.04 10.39
N LEU A 165 5.43 -0.73 9.30
CA LEU A 165 5.66 -1.30 7.97
C LEU A 165 6.04 -0.20 6.98
N ILE A 166 7.20 -0.32 6.36
CA ILE A 166 7.67 0.54 5.28
C ILE A 166 7.58 -0.25 3.97
N SER A 167 6.89 0.30 2.98
CA SER A 167 6.79 -0.28 1.63
C SER A 167 7.49 0.61 0.61
N VAL A 168 8.31 0.02 -0.25
CA VAL A 168 9.04 0.75 -1.30
C VAL A 168 8.56 0.30 -2.67
N TRP A 169 8.17 1.26 -3.49
CA TRP A 169 7.58 1.07 -4.80
C TRP A 169 8.42 1.79 -5.85
N ARG A 170 8.83 1.07 -6.90
CA ARG A 170 9.51 1.65 -8.06
C ARG A 170 8.59 2.61 -8.82
N LEU A 171 7.30 2.30 -8.82
CA LEU A 171 6.26 3.05 -9.50
C LEU A 171 4.91 2.74 -8.85
N ASP A 172 4.07 3.74 -8.59
CA ASP A 172 2.67 3.52 -8.23
C ASP A 172 1.72 4.41 -9.04
N TYR A 173 0.56 3.85 -9.36
CA TYR A 173 -0.53 4.57 -10.03
C TYR A 173 -1.53 5.01 -8.97
N ILE A 174 -1.52 6.30 -8.66
CA ILE A 174 -2.23 6.82 -7.50
C ILE A 174 -3.75 6.68 -7.65
N ASP A 175 -4.25 6.95 -8.85
CA ASP A 175 -5.67 6.88 -9.19
C ASP A 175 -6.27 5.47 -9.13
N THR A 176 -5.55 4.47 -9.65
CA THR A 176 -6.13 3.16 -9.95
C THR A 176 -5.61 2.01 -9.10
N ARG A 177 -4.53 2.23 -8.33
CA ARG A 177 -3.85 1.15 -7.58
C ARG A 177 -3.50 1.51 -6.14
N ALA A 178 -3.03 2.73 -5.89
CA ALA A 178 -2.46 3.10 -4.59
C ALA A 178 -3.44 2.88 -3.44
N TYR A 179 -4.70 3.32 -3.57
CA TYR A 179 -5.71 3.16 -2.53
C TYR A 179 -5.85 1.70 -2.07
N GLY A 180 -6.06 0.78 -3.02
CA GLY A 180 -6.15 -0.65 -2.72
C GLY A 180 -4.83 -1.27 -2.26
N ASN A 181 -3.67 -0.75 -2.71
CA ASN A 181 -2.37 -1.20 -2.21
C ASN A 181 -2.20 -0.82 -0.73
N TRP A 182 -2.58 0.39 -0.33
CA TRP A 182 -2.43 0.88 1.04
C TRP A 182 -3.33 0.11 2.01
N ILE A 183 -4.59 -0.16 1.60
CA ILE A 183 -5.49 -1.04 2.35
C ILE A 183 -4.87 -2.43 2.50
N ALA A 184 -4.37 -3.03 1.42
CA ALA A 184 -3.76 -4.36 1.47
C ALA A 184 -2.54 -4.43 2.40
N LEU A 185 -1.70 -3.39 2.41
CA LEU A 185 -0.54 -3.27 3.30
C LEU A 185 -0.96 -3.10 4.77
N ALA A 186 -1.99 -2.30 5.04
CA ALA A 186 -2.54 -2.15 6.38
C ALA A 186 -3.08 -3.48 6.93
N MET A 187 -3.79 -4.23 6.09
CA MET A 187 -4.25 -5.59 6.44
C MET A 187 -3.10 -6.57 6.69
N LEU A 188 -2.05 -6.52 5.86
CA LEU A 188 -0.85 -7.35 6.06
C LEU A 188 -0.16 -7.02 7.38
N LEU A 189 -0.01 -5.73 7.71
CA LEU A 189 0.55 -5.30 8.98
C LEU A 189 -0.27 -5.82 10.16
N ARG A 190 -1.61 -5.69 10.09
CA ARG A 190 -2.53 -6.22 11.10
C ARG A 190 -2.33 -7.72 11.30
N GLU A 191 -2.30 -8.49 10.22
CA GLU A 191 -2.18 -9.95 10.28
C GLU A 191 -0.88 -10.39 10.97
N ILE A 192 0.23 -9.73 10.66
CA ILE A 192 1.52 -10.00 11.28
C ILE A 192 1.47 -9.65 12.77
N CYS A 193 0.91 -8.48 13.11
CA CYS A 193 0.76 -8.02 14.49
C CYS A 193 -0.05 -9.01 15.34
N LEU A 194 -1.20 -9.48 14.83
CA LEU A 194 -2.03 -10.49 15.51
C LEU A 194 -1.25 -11.77 15.81
N LYS A 195 -0.51 -12.28 14.83
CA LYS A 195 0.25 -13.52 14.95
C LYS A 195 1.50 -13.39 15.83
N THR A 196 2.05 -12.18 15.98
CA THR A 196 3.29 -11.93 16.73
C THR A 196 3.09 -11.18 18.03
N ARG A 197 1.84 -10.83 18.37
CA ARG A 197 1.45 -10.09 19.59
C ARG A 197 2.06 -8.69 19.70
N TYR A 198 2.29 -8.04 18.56
CA TYR A 198 2.63 -6.61 18.50
C TYR A 198 1.39 -5.78 18.18
N GLU A 199 1.46 -4.47 18.42
CA GLU A 199 0.45 -3.51 17.98
C GLU A 199 0.82 -2.92 16.61
N PRO A 200 -0.15 -2.70 15.70
CA PRO A 200 0.11 -1.99 14.46
C PRO A 200 0.57 -0.56 14.76
N GLY A 201 1.75 -0.21 14.26
CA GLY A 201 2.29 1.14 14.26
C GLY A 201 2.03 1.84 12.93
N HIS A 202 3.05 2.51 12.40
CA HIS A 202 2.94 3.28 11.17
C HIS A 202 2.94 2.40 9.91
N LEU A 203 2.26 2.86 8.87
CA LEU A 203 2.45 2.38 7.50
C LEU A 203 3.04 3.52 6.68
N THR A 204 4.30 3.36 6.29
CA THR A 204 4.99 4.30 5.40
C THR A 204 5.05 3.74 3.98
N ILE A 205 4.56 4.48 3.01
CA ILE A 205 4.64 4.16 1.59
C ILE A 205 5.63 5.10 0.92
N ILE A 206 6.64 4.55 0.26
CA ILE A 206 7.62 5.28 -0.53
C ILE A 206 7.42 4.89 -1.99
N ALA A 207 6.95 5.81 -2.82
CA ALA A 207 6.80 5.62 -4.25
C ALA A 207 7.84 6.46 -5.01
N ASN A 208 8.84 5.81 -5.59
CA ASN A 208 9.92 6.48 -6.34
C ASN A 208 9.39 7.18 -7.60
N LYS A 209 8.24 6.75 -8.13
CA LYS A 209 7.50 7.43 -9.18
C LYS A 209 6.00 7.26 -8.97
N ALA A 210 5.31 8.33 -8.61
CA ALA A 210 3.85 8.37 -8.53
C ALA A 210 3.28 9.08 -9.76
N LEU A 211 2.26 8.49 -10.38
CA LEU A 211 1.60 9.05 -11.56
C LEU A 211 0.10 8.75 -11.59
N ILE A 212 -0.60 9.48 -12.45
CA ILE A 212 -1.99 9.25 -12.83
C ILE A 212 -2.04 8.45 -14.14
N GLN A 213 -2.87 7.41 -14.19
CA GLN A 213 -3.09 6.63 -15.42
C GLN A 213 -4.13 7.30 -16.32
N ASP A 214 -5.24 7.76 -15.76
CA ASP A 214 -6.33 8.44 -16.48
C ASP A 214 -6.65 9.78 -15.81
N LYS A 215 -6.16 10.86 -16.39
CA LYS A 215 -6.36 12.22 -15.87
C LYS A 215 -7.82 12.64 -15.84
N SER A 216 -8.63 12.20 -16.81
CA SER A 216 -10.03 12.61 -16.91
C SER A 216 -10.83 11.97 -15.78
N SER A 217 -10.77 10.63 -15.70
CA SER A 217 -11.43 9.88 -14.63
C SER A 217 -10.93 10.30 -13.23
N THR A 218 -9.65 10.64 -13.09
CA THR A 218 -9.08 11.11 -11.82
C THR A 218 -9.66 12.44 -11.34
N LYS A 219 -9.96 13.39 -12.26
CA LYS A 219 -10.59 14.65 -11.89
C LYS A 219 -11.97 14.41 -11.26
N PHE A 220 -12.80 13.59 -11.91
CA PHE A 220 -14.11 13.24 -11.40
C PHE A 220 -14.05 12.46 -10.08
N LEU A 221 -13.08 11.55 -9.94
CA LEU A 221 -12.84 10.87 -8.67
C LEU A 221 -12.51 11.87 -7.56
N LEU A 222 -11.61 12.82 -7.82
CA LEU A 222 -11.21 13.83 -6.83
C LEU A 222 -12.39 14.72 -6.43
N GLU A 223 -13.19 15.18 -7.39
CA GLU A 223 -14.41 15.95 -7.12
C GLU A 223 -15.40 15.16 -6.26
N ARG A 224 -15.63 13.88 -6.60
CA ARG A 224 -16.49 12.99 -5.81
C ARG A 224 -15.97 12.77 -4.39
N LEU A 225 -14.67 12.60 -4.22
CA LEU A 225 -14.05 12.44 -2.89
C LEU A 225 -14.14 13.71 -2.05
N LYS A 226 -14.13 14.89 -2.69
CA LYS A 226 -14.23 16.20 -2.02
C LYS A 226 -15.67 16.71 -1.85
N SER A 227 -16.64 16.13 -2.54
CA SER A 227 -18.03 16.57 -2.43
C SER A 227 -18.52 16.38 -1.00
N MET A 228 -19.40 17.29 -0.56
CA MET A 228 -20.14 17.11 0.70
C MET A 228 -20.87 15.76 0.73
N PRO A 229 -21.23 15.25 1.92
CA PRO A 229 -21.93 13.99 2.05
C PRO A 229 -23.15 13.96 1.13
N LEU A 230 -23.41 12.80 0.53
CA LEU A 230 -24.72 12.53 -0.04
C LEU A 230 -25.68 12.58 1.15
N ILE A 231 -26.44 13.65 1.26
CA ILE A 231 -27.56 13.73 2.18
C ILE A 231 -28.62 12.82 1.53
N ASP A 232 -28.79 11.63 2.10
CA ASP A 232 -29.97 10.80 1.86
C ASP A 232 -31.18 11.39 2.60
#